data_AF-Q5HNU8-F1
#
_entry.id   AF-Q5HNU8-F1
#
_cell.length_a   1.000
_cell.length_b   1.000
_cell.length_c   1.000
_cell.angle_alpha   90.00
_cell.angle_beta   90.00
_cell.angle_gamma   90.00
#
_symmetry.space_group_name_H-M   'P 1'
#
loop_
_entity.id
_entity.type
_entity.pdbx_description
1 polymer ?
#
loop_
_entity_poly.entity_id
_entity_poly.type
_entity_poly.pdbx_seq_one_letter_code
_entity_poly.pdbx_strand_id
1 'polypeptide(L)'
;MIGIIGAMEEEVTILKRKLNDMNEINIAHVKFYVGKLNHKEVVLTQSGIGKVNASISTTLLIEKFNPEVVINTGSAGALDQTLSIGDILVSNHVLYHDANATAFGYEYGQIPQMPKTYTTDPTLLKKTMHVLEQQQLNGKVGMIVSGDSFIGSSEQRQKIKQQFPEAMAVEMEATAIAQTCYQFKVPFIVTRAVSDLANGKADISFEEFLDKAALSSSETVSLLVESL
;
A
#
# COMPACT_ATOMS: atom_id res chain seq x y z
N MET A 1 -11.32 -13.51 -8.52
CA MET A 1 -11.68 -12.16 -8.03
C MET A 1 -10.44 -11.46 -7.49
N ILE A 2 -10.30 -10.14 -7.71
CA ILE A 2 -9.16 -9.34 -7.25
C ILE A 2 -9.59 -8.47 -6.05
N GLY A 3 -8.78 -8.47 -4.98
CA GLY A 3 -8.96 -7.56 -3.84
C GLY A 3 -8.15 -6.29 -4.04
N ILE A 4 -8.77 -5.13 -3.85
CA ILE A 4 -8.07 -3.82 -3.87
C ILE A 4 -8.33 -3.13 -2.54
N ILE A 5 -7.29 -2.63 -1.90
CA ILE A 5 -7.37 -2.02 -0.56
C ILE A 5 -6.64 -0.67 -0.52
N GLY A 6 -7.37 0.38 -0.16
CA GLY A 6 -6.85 1.73 0.13
C GLY A 6 -7.28 2.17 1.54
N ALA A 7 -6.49 3.03 2.19
CA ALA A 7 -6.74 3.42 3.57
C ALA A 7 -7.84 4.47 3.68
N MET A 8 -7.81 5.45 2.77
CA MET A 8 -8.64 6.65 2.83
C MET A 8 -9.71 6.70 1.74
N GLU A 9 -10.72 7.56 1.91
CA GLU A 9 -11.81 7.70 0.93
C GLU A 9 -11.29 8.25 -0.40
N GLU A 10 -10.36 9.20 -0.34
CA GLU A 10 -9.68 9.83 -1.46
C GLU A 10 -8.96 8.78 -2.32
N GLU A 11 -8.33 7.80 -1.67
CA GLU A 11 -7.57 6.72 -2.33
C GLU A 11 -8.45 5.68 -3.02
N VAL A 12 -9.69 5.51 -2.57
CA VAL A 12 -10.62 4.51 -3.15
C VAL A 12 -11.65 5.14 -4.10
N THR A 13 -11.95 6.42 -3.95
CA THR A 13 -13.07 7.07 -4.68
C THR A 13 -12.89 7.03 -6.18
N ILE A 14 -11.66 7.19 -6.68
CA ILE A 14 -11.36 7.18 -8.11
C ILE A 14 -11.65 5.79 -8.70
N LEU A 15 -11.17 4.73 -8.06
CA LEU A 15 -11.46 3.35 -8.48
C LEU A 15 -12.94 3.00 -8.32
N LYS A 16 -13.57 3.42 -7.21
CA LYS A 16 -15.00 3.22 -6.96
C LYS A 16 -15.86 3.76 -8.10
N ARG A 17 -15.55 4.95 -8.62
CA ARG A 17 -16.26 5.57 -9.75
C ARG A 17 -16.09 4.81 -11.08
N LYS A 18 -15.06 3.98 -11.20
CA LYS A 18 -14.81 3.14 -12.38
C LYS A 18 -15.47 1.75 -12.28
N LEU A 19 -16.05 1.40 -11.13
CA LEU A 19 -16.72 0.12 -10.96
C LEU A 19 -18.05 0.06 -11.71
N ASN A 20 -18.28 -1.05 -12.39
CA ASN A 20 -19.58 -1.43 -12.94
C ASN A 20 -20.25 -2.49 -12.06
N ASP A 21 -21.58 -2.61 -12.14
CA ASP A 21 -22.37 -3.60 -11.38
C ASP A 21 -22.09 -3.56 -9.85
N MET A 22 -21.83 -2.36 -9.31
CA MET A 22 -21.34 -2.20 -7.94
C MET A 22 -22.42 -2.48 -6.88
N ASN A 23 -22.09 -3.32 -5.90
CA ASN A 23 -22.82 -3.50 -4.65
C ASN A 23 -21.95 -3.12 -3.44
N GLU A 24 -22.55 -2.48 -2.44
CA GLU A 24 -21.86 -2.07 -1.21
C GLU A 24 -22.17 -3.03 -0.06
N ILE A 25 -21.14 -3.44 0.68
CA ILE A 25 -21.26 -4.28 1.87
C ILE A 25 -20.43 -3.64 2.99
N ASN A 26 -21.02 -3.46 4.16
CA ASN A 26 -20.36 -2.86 5.32
C ASN A 26 -20.21 -3.90 6.43
N ILE A 27 -19.00 -4.07 6.96
CA ILE A 27 -18.69 -4.96 8.09
C ILE A 27 -17.75 -4.23 9.04
N ALA A 28 -18.17 -3.99 10.28
CA ALA A 28 -17.47 -3.13 11.24
C ALA A 28 -17.21 -1.73 10.65
N HIS A 29 -15.96 -1.26 10.59
CA HIS A 29 -15.59 0.02 9.97
C HIS A 29 -15.32 -0.09 8.46
N VAL A 30 -15.34 -1.31 7.93
CA VAL A 30 -14.82 -1.61 6.59
C VAL A 30 -15.93 -1.53 5.57
N LYS A 31 -15.72 -0.71 4.53
CA LYS A 31 -16.62 -0.60 3.38
C LYS A 31 -16.07 -1.46 2.24
N PHE A 32 -16.89 -2.32 1.68
CA PHE A 32 -16.58 -3.13 0.51
C PHE A 32 -17.46 -2.72 -0.66
N TYR A 33 -16.84 -2.49 -1.81
CA TYR A 33 -17.50 -2.24 -3.09
C TYR A 33 -17.18 -3.39 -4.03
N VAL A 34 -18.14 -4.28 -4.22
CA VAL A 34 -18.01 -5.47 -5.07
C VAL A 34 -18.55 -5.13 -6.45
N GLY A 35 -17.79 -5.35 -7.50
CA GLY A 35 -18.22 -5.04 -8.86
C GLY A 35 -17.20 -5.47 -9.90
N LYS A 36 -17.21 -4.79 -11.05
CA LYS A 36 -16.27 -5.05 -12.15
C LYS A 36 -15.45 -3.82 -12.50
N LEU A 37 -14.13 -4.01 -12.61
CA LEU A 37 -13.18 -3.03 -13.14
C LEU A 37 -12.48 -3.66 -14.34
N ASN A 38 -12.52 -3.00 -15.51
CA ASN A 38 -11.94 -3.51 -16.76
C ASN A 38 -12.35 -4.97 -17.05
N HIS A 39 -13.65 -5.26 -16.89
CA HIS A 39 -14.27 -6.59 -17.06
C HIS A 39 -13.81 -7.69 -16.09
N LYS A 40 -12.99 -7.37 -15.08
CA LYS A 40 -12.56 -8.29 -14.02
C LYS A 40 -13.40 -8.11 -12.77
N GLU A 41 -13.73 -9.20 -12.10
CA GLU A 41 -14.40 -9.15 -10.80
C GLU A 41 -13.45 -8.63 -9.74
N VAL A 42 -13.84 -7.53 -9.08
CA VAL A 42 -13.06 -6.88 -8.05
C VAL A 42 -13.90 -6.63 -6.80
N VAL A 43 -13.23 -6.63 -5.66
CA VAL A 43 -13.74 -6.06 -4.41
C VAL A 43 -12.76 -4.97 -3.97
N LEU A 44 -13.24 -3.73 -3.98
CA LEU A 44 -12.51 -2.56 -3.51
C LEU A 44 -12.89 -2.28 -2.07
N THR A 45 -11.92 -2.04 -1.18
CA THR A 45 -12.19 -1.75 0.21
C THR A 45 -11.45 -0.52 0.74
N GLN A 46 -12.16 0.25 1.56
CA GLN A 46 -11.59 1.32 2.38
C GLN A 46 -11.24 0.73 3.75
N SER A 47 -9.94 0.61 4.06
CA SER A 47 -9.50 -0.07 5.27
C SER A 47 -9.47 0.80 6.51
N GLY A 48 -9.44 2.12 6.36
CA GLY A 48 -9.00 3.01 7.43
C GLY A 48 -7.47 3.03 7.58
N ILE A 49 -6.98 4.10 8.21
CA ILE A 49 -5.56 4.38 8.42
C ILE A 49 -5.02 3.54 9.58
N GLY A 50 -3.79 3.07 9.45
CA GLY A 50 -3.05 2.38 10.50
C GLY A 50 -3.16 0.85 10.47
N LYS A 51 -2.21 0.20 11.14
CA LYS A 51 -1.94 -1.25 11.01
C LYS A 51 -3.11 -2.13 11.43
N VAL A 52 -3.80 -1.78 12.52
CA VAL A 52 -4.91 -2.59 13.05
C VAL A 52 -6.13 -2.54 12.12
N ASN A 53 -6.48 -1.34 11.66
CA ASN A 53 -7.59 -1.14 10.72
C ASN A 53 -7.32 -1.88 9.39
N ALA A 54 -6.11 -1.74 8.86
CA ALA A 54 -5.64 -2.45 7.67
C ALA A 54 -5.69 -3.99 7.83
N SER A 55 -5.27 -4.51 8.98
CA SER A 55 -5.29 -5.96 9.28
C SER A 55 -6.71 -6.51 9.37
N ILE A 56 -7.61 -5.83 10.08
CA ILE A 56 -9.03 -6.22 10.19
C ILE A 56 -9.66 -6.24 8.79
N SER A 57 -9.44 -5.17 8.02
CA SER A 57 -9.99 -5.03 6.67
C SER A 57 -9.48 -6.09 5.72
N THR A 58 -8.18 -6.40 5.74
CA THR A 58 -7.59 -7.44 4.90
C THR A 58 -8.08 -8.83 5.30
N THR A 59 -8.22 -9.09 6.60
CA THR A 59 -8.78 -10.37 7.10
C THR A 59 -10.21 -10.56 6.62
N LEU A 60 -11.06 -9.51 6.77
CA LEU A 60 -12.44 -9.55 6.30
C LEU A 60 -12.54 -9.66 4.77
N LEU A 61 -11.68 -8.96 4.03
CA LEU A 61 -11.58 -9.05 2.58
C LEU A 61 -11.32 -10.50 2.15
N ILE A 62 -10.33 -11.15 2.76
CA ILE A 62 -9.93 -12.51 2.44
C ILE A 62 -11.04 -13.51 2.80
N GLU A 63 -11.53 -13.46 4.04
CA GLU A 63 -12.52 -14.43 4.53
C GLU A 63 -13.90 -14.29 3.86
N LYS A 64 -14.28 -13.09 3.41
CA LYS A 64 -15.59 -12.87 2.78
C LYS A 64 -15.61 -13.06 1.28
N PHE A 65 -14.50 -12.79 0.60
CA PHE A 65 -14.47 -12.72 -0.86
C PHE A 65 -13.43 -13.65 -1.51
N ASN A 66 -12.54 -14.25 -0.72
CA ASN A 66 -11.50 -15.17 -1.20
C ASN A 66 -10.78 -14.67 -2.47
N PRO A 67 -10.20 -13.46 -2.45
CA PRO A 67 -9.55 -12.88 -3.61
C PRO A 67 -8.31 -13.71 -3.97
N GLU A 68 -8.03 -13.83 -5.26
CA GLU A 68 -6.85 -14.53 -5.77
C GLU A 68 -5.57 -13.74 -5.50
N VAL A 69 -5.68 -12.42 -5.45
CA VAL A 69 -4.58 -11.48 -5.15
C VAL A 69 -5.12 -10.25 -4.40
N VAL A 70 -4.26 -9.61 -3.61
CA VAL A 70 -4.56 -8.32 -2.95
C VAL A 70 -3.63 -7.21 -3.47
N ILE A 71 -4.21 -6.13 -3.96
CA ILE A 71 -3.50 -4.94 -4.45
C ILE A 71 -3.72 -3.81 -3.44
N ASN A 72 -2.66 -3.38 -2.76
CA ASN A 72 -2.70 -2.21 -1.90
C ASN A 72 -2.40 -0.94 -2.73
N THR A 73 -3.38 -0.05 -2.79
CA THR A 73 -3.29 1.28 -3.40
C THR A 73 -3.15 2.35 -2.33
N GLY A 74 -2.71 3.54 -2.72
CA GLY A 74 -2.76 4.73 -1.88
C GLY A 74 -1.53 5.61 -1.99
N SER A 75 -1.35 6.46 -1.00
CA SER A 75 -0.29 7.45 -0.91
C SER A 75 0.83 7.02 0.04
N ALA A 76 2.01 7.61 -0.09
CA ALA A 76 3.14 7.41 0.83
C ALA A 76 4.07 8.64 0.86
N GLY A 77 4.78 8.80 1.98
CA GLY A 77 5.82 9.81 2.14
C GLY A 77 7.16 9.33 1.62
N ALA A 78 7.85 10.16 0.82
CA ALA A 78 9.15 9.83 0.24
C ALA A 78 10.28 9.93 1.27
N LEU A 79 10.99 8.82 1.48
CA LEU A 79 12.22 8.75 2.27
C LEU A 79 13.46 8.84 1.38
N ASP A 80 13.37 8.35 0.14
CA ASP A 80 14.45 8.45 -0.85
C ASP A 80 14.45 9.79 -1.58
N GLN A 81 15.64 10.40 -1.73
CA GLN A 81 15.79 11.73 -2.34
C GLN A 81 15.54 11.74 -3.85
N THR A 82 15.52 10.58 -4.51
CA THR A 82 15.25 10.47 -5.93
C THR A 82 13.75 10.47 -6.23
N LEU A 83 12.88 10.34 -5.23
CA LEU A 83 11.42 10.34 -5.39
C LEU A 83 10.86 11.77 -5.38
N SER A 84 9.91 12.02 -6.27
CA SER A 84 9.17 13.28 -6.39
C SER A 84 7.67 13.07 -6.20
N ILE A 85 6.93 14.13 -5.87
CA ILE A 85 5.47 14.09 -5.70
C ILE A 85 4.77 13.54 -6.95
N GLY A 86 3.99 12.48 -6.76
CA GLY A 86 3.25 11.77 -7.80
C GLY A 86 4.02 10.61 -8.46
N ASP A 87 5.29 10.40 -8.14
CA ASP A 87 6.03 9.19 -8.56
C ASP A 87 5.34 7.94 -8.00
N ILE A 88 5.34 6.87 -8.78
CA ILE A 88 4.83 5.56 -8.35
C ILE A 88 5.97 4.75 -7.75
N LEU A 89 5.72 4.19 -6.56
CA LEU A 89 6.59 3.22 -5.92
C LEU A 89 5.85 1.88 -5.80
N VAL A 90 6.45 0.85 -6.35
CA VAL A 90 6.00 -0.54 -6.22
C VAL A 90 6.92 -1.24 -5.24
N SER A 91 6.38 -1.86 -4.20
CA SER A 91 7.25 -2.55 -3.25
C SER A 91 7.83 -3.83 -3.83
N ASN A 92 9.13 -4.09 -3.62
CA ASN A 92 9.68 -5.44 -3.74
C ASN A 92 9.48 -6.23 -2.44
N HIS A 93 9.54 -5.54 -1.30
CA HIS A 93 9.16 -6.06 0.00
C HIS A 93 8.77 -4.90 0.93
N VAL A 94 8.03 -5.24 1.98
CA VAL A 94 7.61 -4.30 3.03
C VAL A 94 7.98 -4.82 4.42
N LEU A 95 8.13 -3.91 5.38
CA LEU A 95 8.38 -4.23 6.78
C LEU A 95 7.99 -3.09 7.73
N TYR A 96 7.94 -3.38 9.03
CA TYR A 96 7.65 -2.34 10.01
C TYR A 96 8.89 -1.54 10.34
N HIS A 97 8.76 -0.22 10.42
CA HIS A 97 9.85 0.62 10.94
C HIS A 97 9.75 0.89 12.45
N ASP A 98 8.69 0.41 13.11
CA ASP A 98 8.38 0.68 14.52
C ASP A 98 8.27 -0.58 15.39
N ALA A 99 8.42 -1.78 14.81
CA ALA A 99 8.48 -3.02 15.58
C ALA A 99 9.89 -3.22 16.18
N ASN A 100 9.97 -3.51 17.48
CA ASN A 100 11.25 -3.75 18.14
C ASN A 100 11.17 -4.89 19.15
N ALA A 101 11.62 -6.08 18.73
CA ALA A 101 11.77 -7.26 19.58
C ALA A 101 13.24 -7.68 19.73
N THR A 102 14.18 -6.74 19.56
CA THR A 102 15.63 -7.00 19.62
C THR A 102 16.11 -7.54 20.95
N ALA A 103 15.41 -7.22 22.05
CA ALA A 103 15.64 -7.81 23.37
C ALA A 103 15.54 -9.35 23.39
N PHE A 104 14.87 -9.95 22.41
CA PHE A 104 14.69 -11.39 22.25
C PHE A 104 15.47 -11.97 21.05
N GLY A 105 16.39 -11.19 20.46
CA GLY A 105 17.23 -11.63 19.34
C GLY A 105 16.59 -11.54 17.95
N TYR A 106 15.43 -10.90 17.82
CA TYR A 106 14.84 -10.55 16.52
C TYR A 106 15.51 -9.31 15.92
N GLU A 107 15.40 -9.15 14.60
CA GLU A 107 15.83 -7.91 13.95
C GLU A 107 14.91 -6.74 14.31
N TYR A 108 15.43 -5.52 14.23
CA TYR A 108 14.59 -4.33 14.28
C TYR A 108 13.63 -4.33 13.08
N GLY A 109 12.34 -4.08 13.31
CA GLY A 109 11.26 -4.18 12.32
C GLY A 109 10.59 -5.55 12.21
N GLN A 110 11.14 -6.59 12.84
CA GLN A 110 10.58 -7.93 12.81
C GLN A 110 9.60 -8.17 13.97
N ILE A 111 8.36 -8.53 13.64
CA ILE A 111 7.41 -9.07 14.62
C ILE A 111 7.86 -10.49 15.01
N PRO A 112 7.87 -10.85 16.32
CA PRO A 112 8.22 -12.19 16.75
C PRO A 112 7.44 -13.28 16.01
N GLN A 113 8.14 -14.34 15.61
CA GLN A 113 7.59 -15.49 14.86
C GLN A 113 7.09 -15.17 13.44
N MET A 114 7.33 -13.95 12.94
CA MET A 114 7.04 -13.55 11.57
C MET A 114 8.33 -13.40 10.74
N PRO A 115 8.24 -13.39 9.40
CA PRO A 115 9.35 -13.00 8.55
C PRO A 115 9.91 -11.61 8.89
N LYS A 116 11.20 -11.39 8.59
CA LYS A 116 11.85 -10.07 8.73
C LYS A 116 11.21 -9.03 7.81
N THR A 117 10.88 -9.45 6.59
CA THR A 117 10.24 -8.64 5.57
C THR A 117 9.20 -9.50 4.85
N TYR A 118 8.22 -8.86 4.23
CA TYR A 118 7.19 -9.52 3.42
C TYR A 118 7.44 -9.21 1.95
N THR A 119 7.81 -10.23 1.18
CA THR A 119 8.16 -10.09 -0.24
C THR A 119 6.91 -10.04 -1.11
N THR A 120 6.86 -9.06 -2.01
CA THR A 120 5.82 -8.92 -3.05
C THR A 120 5.88 -10.10 -4.02
N ASP A 121 4.73 -10.54 -4.52
CA ASP A 121 4.68 -11.59 -5.54
C ASP A 121 5.47 -11.17 -6.81
N PRO A 122 6.48 -11.96 -7.25
CA PRO A 122 7.32 -11.58 -8.38
C PRO A 122 6.56 -11.43 -9.71
N THR A 123 5.45 -12.17 -9.89
CA THR A 123 4.63 -12.09 -11.10
C THR A 123 3.83 -10.80 -11.12
N LEU A 124 3.22 -10.43 -9.99
CA LEU A 124 2.53 -9.14 -9.82
C LEU A 124 3.49 -7.97 -9.99
N LEU A 125 4.69 -8.05 -9.40
CA LEU A 125 5.72 -7.02 -9.55
C LEU A 125 6.10 -6.83 -11.02
N LYS A 126 6.39 -7.92 -11.73
CA LYS A 126 6.75 -7.87 -13.16
C LYS A 126 5.62 -7.28 -14.01
N LYS A 127 4.37 -7.71 -13.79
CA LYS A 127 3.20 -7.17 -14.50
C LYS A 127 3.02 -5.68 -14.26
N THR A 128 3.16 -5.24 -13.01
CA THR A 128 3.03 -3.83 -12.63
C THR A 128 4.10 -2.97 -13.28
N MET A 129 5.36 -3.41 -13.27
CA MET A 129 6.44 -2.69 -13.95
C MET A 129 6.24 -2.63 -15.47
N HIS A 130 5.76 -3.71 -16.08
CA HIS A 130 5.43 -3.70 -17.50
C HIS A 130 4.32 -2.69 -17.82
N VAL A 131 3.26 -2.65 -17.01
CA VAL A 131 2.17 -1.67 -17.14
C VAL A 131 2.68 -0.22 -17.04
N LEU A 132 3.53 0.07 -16.05
CA LEU A 132 4.10 1.40 -15.86
C LEU A 132 4.97 1.81 -17.06
N GLU A 133 5.78 0.89 -17.59
CA GLU A 133 6.59 1.10 -18.78
C GLU A 133 5.74 1.40 -20.02
N GLN A 134 4.68 0.61 -20.28
CA GLN A 134 3.78 0.82 -21.43
C GLN A 134 3.08 2.18 -21.39
N GLN A 135 2.75 2.68 -20.20
CA GLN A 135 2.11 3.98 -20.02
C GLN A 135 3.09 5.13 -19.85
N GLN A 136 4.40 4.87 -19.96
CA GLN A 136 5.47 5.86 -19.76
C GLN A 136 5.36 6.57 -18.39
N LEU A 137 4.88 5.85 -17.37
CA LEU A 137 4.76 6.33 -16.01
C LEU A 137 6.07 6.05 -15.26
N ASN A 138 6.53 7.04 -14.48
CA ASN A 138 7.74 6.90 -13.67
C ASN A 138 7.47 6.01 -12.45
N GLY A 139 7.73 4.71 -12.62
CA GLY A 139 7.65 3.69 -11.59
C GLY A 139 9.02 3.33 -11.03
N LYS A 140 9.16 3.33 -9.71
CA LYS A 140 10.33 2.78 -9.01
C LYS A 140 9.96 1.54 -8.23
N VAL A 141 10.95 0.69 -8.01
CA VAL A 141 10.82 -0.50 -7.16
C VAL A 141 11.72 -0.34 -5.95
N GLY A 142 11.19 -0.61 -4.76
CA GLY A 142 12.03 -0.65 -3.57
C GLY A 142 11.28 -0.92 -2.28
N MET A 143 12.01 -0.78 -1.18
CA MET A 143 11.50 -1.11 0.15
C MET A 143 10.55 -0.02 0.66
N ILE A 144 9.34 -0.42 1.04
CA ILE A 144 8.36 0.45 1.73
C ILE A 144 8.27 0.02 3.18
N VAL A 145 8.27 0.98 4.10
CA VAL A 145 8.15 0.70 5.53
C VAL A 145 6.85 1.23 6.12
N SER A 146 6.27 0.51 7.07
CA SER A 146 5.02 0.92 7.73
C SER A 146 5.19 1.15 9.23
N GLY A 147 4.42 2.07 9.80
CA GLY A 147 4.31 2.24 11.25
C GLY A 147 3.07 3.05 11.61
N ASP A 148 2.65 3.03 12.88
CA ASP A 148 1.47 3.79 13.33
C ASP A 148 1.84 5.25 13.68
N SER A 149 2.50 5.94 12.75
CA SER A 149 2.90 7.34 12.92
C SER A 149 3.06 8.05 11.58
N PHE A 150 2.48 9.23 11.45
CA PHE A 150 2.78 10.14 10.35
C PHE A 150 4.21 10.70 10.51
N ILE A 151 5.00 10.64 9.43
CA ILE A 151 6.40 11.07 9.43
C ILE A 151 6.50 12.50 8.91
N GLY A 152 6.29 13.46 9.82
CA GLY A 152 6.20 14.89 9.50
C GLY A 152 7.43 15.71 9.86
N SER A 153 8.57 15.08 10.16
CA SER A 153 9.77 15.80 10.57
C SER A 153 11.06 15.15 10.06
N SER A 154 12.08 15.98 9.85
CA SER A 154 13.42 15.52 9.48
C SER A 154 14.02 14.57 10.52
N GLU A 155 13.71 14.73 11.81
CA GLU A 155 14.17 13.84 12.87
C GLU A 155 13.54 12.44 12.75
N GLN A 156 12.22 12.36 12.56
CA GLN A 156 11.53 11.07 12.36
C GLN A 156 12.05 10.38 11.09
N ARG A 157 12.19 11.12 9.99
CA ARG A 157 12.77 10.62 8.74
C ARG A 157 14.19 10.08 8.93
N GLN A 158 15.04 10.82 9.65
CA GLN A 158 16.41 10.37 9.94
C GLN A 158 16.44 9.11 10.79
N LYS A 159 15.59 9.00 11.82
CA LYS A 159 15.49 7.78 12.64
C LYS A 159 15.17 6.55 11.80
N ILE A 160 14.21 6.69 10.87
CA ILE A 160 13.87 5.59 9.95
C ILE A 160 15.04 5.29 9.02
N LYS A 161 15.65 6.29 8.37
CA LYS A 161 16.79 6.09 7.45
C LYS A 161 18.04 5.53 8.14
N GLN A 162 18.23 5.77 9.44
CA GLN A 162 19.34 5.19 10.20
C GLN A 162 19.16 3.69 10.39
N GLN A 163 17.93 3.23 10.68
CA GLN A 163 17.63 1.80 10.83
C GLN A 163 17.48 1.10 9.49
N PHE A 164 16.91 1.80 8.50
CA PHE A 164 16.59 1.28 7.18
C PHE A 164 17.14 2.21 6.09
N PRO A 165 18.46 2.20 5.81
CA PRO A 165 19.09 3.06 4.82
C PRO A 165 18.52 2.90 3.40
N GLU A 166 17.98 1.72 3.08
CA GLU A 166 17.39 1.40 1.77
C GLU A 166 15.90 1.78 1.68
N ALA A 167 15.27 2.26 2.76
CA ALA A 167 13.84 2.57 2.76
C ALA A 167 13.56 3.71 1.79
N MET A 168 12.62 3.48 0.86
CA MET A 168 12.26 4.43 -0.18
C MET A 168 11.04 5.26 0.18
N ALA A 169 10.04 4.67 0.82
CA ALA A 169 8.86 5.38 1.29
C ALA A 169 8.34 4.84 2.62
N VAL A 170 7.52 5.66 3.28
CA VAL A 170 6.84 5.33 4.53
C VAL A 170 5.34 5.61 4.44
N GLU A 171 4.55 4.72 5.02
CA GLU A 171 3.11 4.83 5.14
C GLU A 171 2.64 4.05 6.40
N MET A 172 1.34 3.81 6.57
CA MET A 172 0.81 3.30 7.84
C MET A 172 0.05 1.96 7.73
N GLU A 173 -0.01 1.30 6.56
CA GLU A 173 -0.86 0.11 6.35
C GLU A 173 -0.18 -1.09 5.67
N ALA A 174 0.73 -0.87 4.71
CA ALA A 174 1.11 -1.85 3.69
C ALA A 174 1.71 -3.13 4.30
N THR A 175 2.53 -2.99 5.34
CA THR A 175 3.12 -4.14 6.02
C THR A 175 2.08 -4.95 6.78
N ALA A 176 1.05 -4.31 7.33
CA ALA A 176 -0.04 -5.03 8.00
C ALA A 176 -0.91 -5.80 6.99
N ILE A 177 -1.16 -5.21 5.81
CA ILE A 177 -1.83 -5.87 4.69
C ILE A 177 -0.99 -7.07 4.22
N ALA A 178 0.30 -6.87 3.96
CA ALA A 178 1.23 -7.91 3.53
C ALA A 178 1.37 -9.04 4.56
N GLN A 179 1.44 -8.71 5.85
CA GLN A 179 1.48 -9.69 6.93
C GLN A 179 0.21 -10.53 6.97
N THR A 180 -0.95 -9.91 6.81
CA THR A 180 -2.23 -10.61 6.75
C THR A 180 -2.26 -11.54 5.53
N CYS A 181 -1.90 -11.03 4.35
CA CYS A 181 -1.78 -11.82 3.13
C CYS A 181 -0.83 -13.01 3.28
N TYR A 182 0.32 -12.83 3.95
CA TYR A 182 1.27 -13.89 4.25
C TYR A 182 0.64 -14.99 5.12
N GLN A 183 -0.09 -14.63 6.18
CA GLN A 183 -0.76 -15.60 7.06
C GLN A 183 -1.84 -16.41 6.32
N PHE A 184 -2.56 -15.77 5.41
CA PHE A 184 -3.60 -16.41 4.60
C PHE A 184 -3.09 -17.00 3.28
N LYS A 185 -1.78 -16.89 2.99
CA LYS A 185 -1.14 -17.36 1.74
C LYS A 185 -1.77 -16.76 0.48
N VAL A 186 -2.17 -15.50 0.53
CA VAL A 186 -2.70 -14.76 -0.61
C VAL A 186 -1.58 -13.90 -1.20
N PRO A 187 -1.29 -13.99 -2.51
CA PRO A 187 -0.33 -13.10 -3.17
C PRO A 187 -0.75 -11.63 -3.02
N PHE A 188 0.21 -10.75 -2.78
CA PHE A 188 -0.05 -9.32 -2.66
C PHE A 188 0.94 -8.48 -3.46
N ILE A 189 0.53 -7.24 -3.72
CA ILE A 189 1.38 -6.18 -4.22
C ILE A 189 1.00 -4.84 -3.59
N VAL A 190 1.99 -4.01 -3.35
CA VAL A 190 1.82 -2.66 -2.82
C VAL A 190 2.28 -1.66 -3.87
N THR A 191 1.36 -0.81 -4.31
CA THR A 191 1.59 0.31 -5.22
C THR A 191 1.19 1.60 -4.52
N ARG A 192 2.16 2.45 -4.21
CA ARG A 192 1.94 3.74 -3.56
C ARG A 192 2.39 4.87 -4.47
N ALA A 193 1.69 6.00 -4.43
CA ALA A 193 2.14 7.23 -5.07
C ALA A 193 2.64 8.23 -4.03
N VAL A 194 3.69 8.98 -4.34
CA VAL A 194 4.27 9.92 -3.39
C VAL A 194 3.36 11.13 -3.18
N SER A 195 2.92 11.37 -1.93
CA SER A 195 2.10 12.52 -1.51
C SER A 195 2.91 13.61 -0.81
N ASP A 196 3.98 13.23 -0.12
CA ASP A 196 4.80 14.14 0.67
C ASP A 196 6.26 13.69 0.70
N LEU A 197 7.14 14.52 1.24
CA LEU A 197 8.58 14.25 1.30
C LEU A 197 9.06 13.84 2.70
N ALA A 198 8.14 13.40 3.57
CA ALA A 198 8.41 12.97 4.94
C ALA A 198 9.34 13.93 5.72
N ASN A 199 9.16 15.23 5.53
CA ASN A 199 10.00 16.28 6.07
C ASN A 199 9.17 17.24 6.95
N GLY A 200 9.78 18.32 7.44
CA GLY A 200 9.10 19.31 8.31
C GLY A 200 7.92 20.08 7.69
N LYS A 201 7.48 19.74 6.48
CA LYS A 201 6.29 20.28 5.81
C LYS A 201 5.38 19.16 5.26
N ALA A 202 5.60 17.92 5.70
CA ALA A 202 4.93 16.76 5.11
C ALA A 202 3.40 16.86 5.23
N ASP A 203 2.91 17.39 6.34
CA ASP A 203 1.49 17.62 6.61
C ASP A 203 0.85 18.52 5.53
N ILE A 204 1.49 19.66 5.24
CA ILE A 204 1.02 20.59 4.21
C ILE A 204 1.08 19.95 2.83
N SER A 205 2.20 19.30 2.47
CA SER A 205 2.34 18.67 1.16
C SER A 205 1.39 17.48 0.99
N PHE A 206 1.14 16.73 2.05
CA PHE A 206 0.21 15.61 2.02
C PHE A 206 -1.19 16.09 1.67
N GLU A 207 -1.69 17.12 2.36
CA GLU A 207 -3.01 17.70 2.07
C GLU A 207 -3.07 18.29 0.65
N GLU A 208 -2.01 18.96 0.20
CA GLU A 208 -1.94 19.56 -1.14
C GLU A 208 -1.91 18.51 -2.28
N PHE A 209 -1.27 17.37 -2.07
CA PHE A 209 -0.97 16.41 -3.15
C PHE A 209 -1.64 15.04 -3.00
N LEU A 210 -2.45 14.81 -1.96
CA LEU A 210 -3.17 13.54 -1.77
C LEU A 210 -4.00 13.17 -3.00
N ASP A 211 -4.77 14.11 -3.55
CA ASP A 211 -5.60 13.85 -4.75
C ASP A 211 -4.77 13.43 -5.96
N LYS A 212 -3.60 14.05 -6.13
CA LYS A 212 -2.66 13.72 -7.21
C LYS A 212 -2.08 12.32 -7.00
N ALA A 213 -1.67 11.98 -5.78
CA ALA A 213 -1.17 10.66 -5.43
C ALA A 213 -2.26 9.57 -5.58
N ALA A 214 -3.47 9.85 -5.12
CA ALA A 214 -4.63 8.97 -5.26
C ALA A 214 -4.94 8.70 -6.74
N LEU A 215 -4.86 9.72 -7.60
CA LEU A 215 -5.03 9.56 -9.05
C LEU A 215 -3.93 8.67 -9.65
N SER A 216 -2.65 8.97 -9.42
CA SER A 216 -1.55 8.20 -9.98
C SER A 216 -1.60 6.72 -9.55
N SER A 217 -1.84 6.46 -8.26
CA SER A 217 -1.96 5.10 -7.72
C SER A 217 -3.19 4.37 -8.29
N SER A 218 -4.34 5.02 -8.34
CA SER A 218 -5.58 4.45 -8.91
C SER A 218 -5.46 4.11 -10.39
N GLU A 219 -4.80 4.95 -11.20
CA GLU A 219 -4.55 4.62 -12.60
C GLU A 219 -3.66 3.38 -12.73
N THR A 220 -2.58 3.31 -11.95
CA THR A 220 -1.67 2.15 -11.92
C THR A 220 -2.43 0.86 -11.59
N VAL A 221 -3.29 0.91 -10.56
CA VAL A 221 -4.10 -0.25 -10.15
C VAL A 221 -5.12 -0.63 -11.21
N SER A 222 -5.80 0.33 -11.84
CA SER A 222 -6.75 0.07 -12.92
C SER A 222 -6.09 -0.69 -14.08
N LEU A 223 -4.91 -0.24 -14.51
CA LEU A 223 -4.16 -0.87 -15.58
C LEU A 223 -3.59 -2.24 -15.17
N LEU A 224 -3.14 -2.39 -13.92
CA LEU A 224 -2.71 -3.68 -13.39
C LEU A 224 -3.87 -4.68 -13.42
N VAL A 225 -5.06 -4.29 -12.96
CA VAL A 225 -6.27 -5.13 -12.98
C VAL A 225 -6.62 -5.58 -14.40
N GLU A 226 -6.52 -4.70 -15.39
CA GLU A 226 -6.74 -5.06 -16.79
C GLU A 226 -5.74 -6.13 -17.29
N SER A 227 -4.50 -6.10 -16.78
CA SER A 227 -3.43 -7.04 -17.16
C SER A 227 -3.49 -8.41 -16.46
N LEU A 228 -4.38 -8.59 -15.49
CA LEU A 228 -4.51 -9.83 -14.69
C LEU A 228 -5.46 -10.83 -15.32
#